data_AF-F8VSI4-F1
#
_entry.id   AF-F8VSI4-F1
#
_cell.length_a   1.000
_cell.length_b   1.000
_cell.length_c   1.000
_cell.angle_alpha   90.00
_cell.angle_beta   90.00
_cell.angle_gamma   90.00
#
_symmetry.space_group_name_H-M   'P 1'
#
loop_
_entity.id
_entity.type
_entity.pdbx_description
1 polymer ?
#
loop_
_entity_poly.entity_id
_entity_poly.type
_entity_poly.pdbx_seq_one_letter_code
_entity_poly.pdbx_strand_id
1 'polypeptide(L)'
;MKTLAGLVLGLVIFDAAVTAPTLESINYDSETYDATLEDLDNLYNYENIPVDKVEIEIATVMPSGNRELLTPPPQPEKAQEEEEEEESTPRLIDGSSPQEPEFTGVLGPHTNEDFPTCLLCTCISTTVYCDDHELDAIPPLPKNTAYFYSRFNRIKKINKNDFASLSDLKRIDLTSNLISEIDEDAFRKLPQLRELVLRDNKIRQLPELPTTLTFIDISNNRLGRKGIKQEAFK
;
A
#
# COMPACT_ATOMS: atom_id res chain seq x y z
N MET A 1 49.16 -28.60 63.37
CA MET A 1 50.41 -27.99 62.88
C MET A 1 50.11 -27.29 61.59
N LYS A 2 50.47 -26.00 61.50
CA LYS A 2 50.13 -25.07 60.43
C LYS A 2 50.89 -25.43 59.15
N THR A 3 50.21 -25.50 58.01
CA THR A 3 50.84 -25.45 56.69
C THR A 3 50.21 -24.31 55.91
N LEU A 4 50.97 -23.22 55.79
CA LEU A 4 50.77 -22.22 54.74
C LEU A 4 51.13 -22.88 53.41
N ALA A 5 50.24 -22.81 52.43
CA ALA A 5 50.57 -23.01 51.02
C ALA A 5 50.22 -21.70 50.31
N GLY A 6 51.25 -21.07 49.74
CA GLY A 6 51.18 -19.76 49.11
C GLY A 6 50.34 -19.78 47.83
N LEU A 7 49.61 -18.69 47.62
CA LEU A 7 48.83 -18.44 46.42
C LEU A 7 49.70 -17.62 45.46
N VAL A 8 50.31 -18.30 44.48
CA VAL A 8 51.02 -17.64 43.37
C VAL A 8 49.95 -17.20 42.38
N LEU A 9 49.70 -15.89 42.31
CA LEU A 9 48.78 -15.29 41.35
C LEU A 9 49.48 -15.21 39.99
N GLY A 10 49.29 -16.24 39.16
CA GLY A 10 49.73 -16.24 37.76
C GLY A 10 48.84 -15.30 36.93
N LEU A 11 49.40 -14.18 36.49
CA LEU A 11 48.81 -13.35 35.44
C LEU A 11 48.91 -14.09 34.10
N VAL A 12 47.79 -14.62 33.62
CA VAL A 12 47.67 -15.13 32.26
C VAL A 12 47.29 -13.96 31.36
N ILE A 13 48.27 -13.42 30.64
CA ILE A 13 48.01 -12.47 29.55
C ILE A 13 47.59 -13.30 28.35
N PHE A 14 46.29 -13.27 28.02
CA PHE A 14 45.81 -13.74 26.72
C PHE A 14 45.99 -12.60 25.73
N ASP A 15 46.99 -12.72 24.84
CA ASP A 15 47.04 -11.94 23.61
C ASP A 15 45.86 -12.38 22.73
N ALA A 16 44.78 -11.59 22.75
CA ALA A 16 43.75 -11.67 21.74
C ALA A 16 44.28 -10.95 20.50
N ALA A 17 44.83 -11.71 19.55
CA ALA A 17 45.10 -11.21 18.21
C ALA A 17 43.75 -10.83 17.56
N VAL A 18 43.46 -9.53 17.51
CA VAL A 18 42.35 -8.98 16.73
C VAL A 18 42.80 -8.98 15.27
N THR A 19 42.50 -10.07 14.55
CA THR A 19 42.57 -10.06 13.09
C THR A 19 41.30 -9.37 12.60
N ALA A 20 41.39 -8.07 12.32
CA ALA A 20 40.39 -7.36 11.53
C ALA A 20 40.38 -7.91 10.10
N PRO A 21 39.22 -8.15 9.46
CA PRO A 21 39.19 -8.46 8.04
C PRO A 21 39.64 -7.23 7.24
N THR A 22 40.52 -7.47 6.28
CA THR A 22 40.97 -6.46 5.30
C THR A 22 39.77 -6.02 4.45
N LEU A 23 39.51 -4.72 4.43
CA LEU A 23 38.58 -4.07 3.52
C LEU A 23 39.12 -4.26 2.08
N GLU A 24 38.55 -5.20 1.33
CA GLU A 24 38.76 -5.22 -0.13
C GLU A 24 38.07 -3.99 -0.72
N SER A 25 38.87 -3.07 -1.26
CA SER A 25 38.36 -1.99 -2.10
C SER A 25 37.80 -2.60 -3.37
N ILE A 26 36.48 -2.57 -3.53
CA ILE A 26 35.83 -2.91 -4.78
C ILE A 26 36.23 -1.83 -5.80
N ASN A 27 37.12 -2.19 -6.73
CA ASN A 27 37.47 -1.35 -7.86
C ASN A 27 36.31 -1.41 -8.86
N TYR A 28 35.49 -0.36 -8.89
CA TYR A 28 34.49 -0.17 -9.94
C TYR A 28 35.23 0.21 -11.23
N ASP A 29 35.36 -0.74 -12.17
CA ASP A 29 35.75 -0.43 -13.55
C ASP A 29 34.63 0.41 -14.17
N SER A 30 34.80 1.73 -14.11
CA SER A 30 33.94 2.74 -14.72
C SER A 30 34.44 3.08 -16.11
N GLU A 31 34.51 2.10 -17.01
CA GLU A 31 34.79 2.36 -18.42
C GLU A 31 33.86 1.51 -19.29
N THR A 32 32.64 1.98 -19.54
CA THR A 32 31.90 1.84 -20.82
C THR A 32 30.59 2.65 -20.72
N TYR A 33 30.66 3.97 -20.57
CA TYR A 33 29.62 4.92 -20.99
C TYR A 33 30.29 6.29 -21.10
N ASP A 34 31.14 6.46 -22.10
CA ASP A 34 31.60 7.79 -22.51
C ASP A 34 30.52 8.37 -23.43
N ALA A 35 29.48 8.93 -22.83
CA ALA A 35 28.54 9.78 -23.54
C ALA A 35 29.13 11.20 -23.54
N THR A 36 29.61 11.62 -24.71
CA THR A 36 30.14 12.95 -24.95
C THR A 36 29.11 14.01 -24.61
N LEU A 37 29.52 15.03 -23.83
CA LEU A 37 28.72 16.19 -23.42
C LEU A 37 28.24 17.10 -24.57
N GLU A 38 28.53 16.73 -25.83
CA GLU A 38 28.07 17.45 -27.03
C GLU A 38 26.71 16.95 -27.55
N ASP A 39 26.19 15.82 -27.06
CA ASP A 39 24.92 15.25 -27.55
C ASP A 39 23.67 15.72 -26.77
N LEU A 40 23.85 16.42 -25.64
CA LEU A 40 22.73 16.86 -24.79
C LEU A 40 22.09 18.19 -25.22
N ASP A 41 22.67 18.90 -26.18
CA ASP A 41 22.23 20.25 -26.58
C ASP A 41 21.13 20.26 -27.66
N ASN A 42 20.72 19.09 -28.17
CA ASN A 42 19.76 18.96 -29.28
C ASN A 42 18.36 18.45 -28.90
N LEU A 43 18.02 18.31 -27.60
CA LEU A 43 16.69 17.80 -27.19
C LEU A 43 15.70 18.87 -26.73
N TYR A 44 16.03 20.17 -26.81
CA TYR A 44 15.14 21.27 -26.40
C TYR A 44 15.07 22.42 -27.40
N ASN A 45 15.15 22.14 -28.71
CA ASN A 45 14.95 23.19 -29.71
C ASN A 45 13.45 23.31 -30.08
N TYR A 46 12.72 24.11 -29.30
CA TYR A 46 11.32 24.50 -29.56
C TYR A 46 11.20 25.82 -30.34
N GLU A 47 12.23 26.21 -31.09
CA GLU A 47 12.18 27.39 -31.93
C GLU A 47 12.18 26.98 -33.41
N ASN A 48 10.96 26.91 -33.97
CA ASN A 48 10.55 27.06 -35.38
C ASN A 48 9.37 26.15 -35.70
N ILE A 49 8.21 26.39 -35.07
CA ILE A 49 6.92 25.95 -35.61
C ILE A 49 6.44 27.06 -36.56
N PRO A 50 6.27 26.80 -37.86
CA PRO A 50 5.72 27.79 -38.79
C PRO A 50 4.29 28.14 -38.38
N VAL A 51 4.09 29.40 -38.00
CA VAL A 51 2.77 30.01 -37.76
C VAL A 51 2.15 30.28 -39.12
N ASP A 52 1.35 29.36 -39.63
CA ASP A 52 0.29 29.70 -40.56
C ASP A 52 -0.83 28.64 -40.58
N LYS A 53 -2.05 29.14 -40.32
CA LYS A 53 -3.35 28.47 -40.40
C LYS A 53 -3.65 27.34 -39.40
N VAL A 54 -4.13 27.75 -38.23
CA VAL A 54 -5.26 27.06 -37.58
C VAL A 54 -6.32 28.11 -37.25
N GLU A 55 -7.39 28.16 -38.04
CA GLU A 55 -8.62 28.84 -37.66
C GLU A 55 -9.28 28.00 -36.57
N ILE A 56 -9.22 28.49 -35.32
CA ILE A 56 -10.06 27.99 -34.24
C ILE A 56 -11.21 28.97 -34.11
N GLU A 57 -12.41 28.58 -34.53
CA GLU A 57 -13.63 29.32 -34.22
C GLU A 57 -13.87 29.28 -32.70
N ILE A 58 -13.63 30.40 -32.03
CA ILE A 58 -13.99 30.58 -30.62
C ILE A 58 -15.40 31.18 -30.60
N ALA A 59 -16.43 30.35 -30.51
CA ALA A 59 -17.77 30.80 -30.17
C ALA A 59 -17.85 30.95 -28.64
N THR A 60 -17.58 32.17 -28.14
CA THR A 60 -17.91 32.56 -26.77
C THR A 60 -19.23 33.32 -26.76
N VAL A 61 -20.30 32.72 -26.23
CA VAL A 61 -21.47 33.47 -25.75
C VAL A 61 -21.99 32.80 -24.48
N MET A 62 -21.73 33.43 -23.33
CA MET A 62 -22.51 33.25 -22.10
C MET A 62 -23.61 34.31 -22.08
N PRO A 63 -24.89 33.98 -21.79
CA PRO A 63 -25.91 34.99 -21.61
C PRO A 63 -25.78 35.67 -20.25
N SER A 64 -25.93 36.99 -20.28
CA SER A 64 -25.94 37.93 -19.17
C SER A 64 -26.90 37.53 -18.05
N GLY A 65 -26.45 37.77 -16.82
CA GLY A 65 -27.14 37.41 -15.60
C GLY A 65 -28.40 38.22 -15.31
N ASN A 66 -29.36 37.53 -14.70
CA ASN A 66 -30.31 38.10 -13.76
C ASN A 66 -30.16 37.30 -12.45
N ARG A 67 -29.34 37.79 -11.52
CA ARG A 67 -29.36 37.34 -10.12
C ARG A 67 -30.31 38.25 -9.37
N GLU A 68 -31.57 37.85 -9.27
CA GLU A 68 -32.45 38.37 -8.22
C GLU A 68 -31.82 38.00 -6.86
N LEU A 69 -31.52 39.00 -6.04
CA LEU A 69 -31.21 38.80 -4.63
C LEU A 69 -32.49 38.35 -3.92
N LEU A 70 -32.62 37.05 -3.68
CA LEU A 70 -33.55 36.56 -2.67
C LEU A 70 -32.90 36.71 -1.29
N THR A 71 -33.41 37.66 -0.52
CA THR A 71 -33.24 37.74 0.94
C THR A 71 -33.79 36.49 1.61
N PRO A 72 -33.17 35.98 2.69
CA PRO A 72 -33.71 34.82 3.41
C PRO A 72 -35.03 35.18 4.11
N PRO A 73 -36.01 34.25 4.16
CA PRO A 73 -37.25 34.45 4.87
C PRO A 73 -37.04 34.40 6.40
N PRO A 74 -37.89 35.07 7.20
CA PRO A 74 -37.75 35.10 8.65
C PRO A 74 -38.07 33.73 9.26
N GLN A 75 -37.29 33.33 10.26
CA GLN A 75 -37.58 32.16 11.11
C GLN A 75 -38.78 32.45 12.01
N PRO A 76 -39.76 31.54 12.13
CA PRO A 76 -40.72 31.55 13.22
C PRO A 76 -40.18 30.80 14.45
N GLU A 77 -40.62 31.28 15.60
CA GLU A 77 -40.27 30.90 16.96
C GLU A 77 -40.61 29.46 17.35
N LYS A 78 -39.95 29.02 18.43
CA LYS A 78 -40.19 27.77 19.17
C LYS A 78 -41.63 27.66 19.73
N ALA A 79 -42.25 26.50 19.53
CA ALA A 79 -43.21 25.87 20.43
C ALA A 79 -43.21 24.36 20.11
N GLN A 80 -42.65 23.53 21.00
CA GLN A 80 -43.32 22.66 21.98
C GLN A 80 -43.74 21.29 21.42
N GLU A 81 -43.37 20.28 22.20
CA GLU A 81 -43.50 18.83 22.02
C GLU A 81 -44.96 18.40 21.90
N GLU A 82 -45.23 17.42 21.05
CA GLU A 82 -46.28 16.42 21.24
C GLU A 82 -45.88 15.15 20.46
N GLU A 83 -45.77 14.06 21.21
CA GLU A 83 -45.58 12.68 20.74
C GLU A 83 -46.91 12.19 20.15
N GLU A 84 -46.90 11.46 19.02
CA GLU A 84 -47.92 10.45 18.73
C GLU A 84 -47.53 9.53 17.55
N GLU A 85 -47.38 8.26 17.93
CA GLU A 85 -47.79 7.00 17.27
C GLU A 85 -47.26 6.58 15.89
N GLU A 86 -46.58 5.42 15.90
CA GLU A 86 -46.36 4.53 14.76
C GLU A 86 -47.70 4.04 14.20
N GLU A 87 -47.97 4.30 12.91
CA GLU A 87 -48.97 3.53 12.16
C GLU A 87 -48.31 2.67 11.08
N SER A 88 -48.35 1.38 11.36
CA SER A 88 -48.00 0.26 10.51
C SER A 88 -48.82 0.24 9.21
N THR A 89 -48.16 0.25 8.06
CA THR A 89 -48.78 -0.12 6.78
C THR A 89 -48.43 -1.57 6.40
N PRO A 90 -49.38 -2.37 5.88
CA PRO A 90 -49.20 -3.82 5.76
C PRO A 90 -48.33 -4.21 4.55
N ARG A 91 -47.52 -5.26 4.74
CA ARG A 91 -46.79 -5.97 3.69
C ARG A 91 -47.78 -6.68 2.76
N LEU A 92 -47.73 -6.38 1.46
CA LEU A 92 -48.27 -7.24 0.42
C LEU A 92 -47.19 -8.22 -0.03
N ILE A 93 -47.51 -9.51 0.13
CA ILE A 93 -46.77 -10.64 -0.41
C ILE A 93 -47.39 -10.90 -1.78
N ASP A 94 -46.62 -10.82 -2.85
CA ASP A 94 -46.91 -11.67 -4.01
C ASP A 94 -45.61 -12.10 -4.69
N GLY A 95 -45.46 -13.41 -4.78
CA GLY A 95 -44.37 -14.04 -5.49
C GLY A 95 -44.80 -14.27 -6.92
N SER A 96 -44.11 -13.65 -7.87
CA SER A 96 -44.08 -14.09 -9.26
C SER A 96 -42.88 -13.49 -9.97
N SER A 97 -41.97 -14.40 -10.37
CA SER A 97 -40.98 -14.35 -11.46
C SER A 97 -40.45 -12.97 -11.93
N PRO A 98 -39.13 -12.70 -11.87
CA PRO A 98 -38.55 -11.55 -12.56
C PRO A 98 -38.69 -11.74 -14.07
N GLN A 99 -39.39 -10.81 -14.74
CA GLN A 99 -39.17 -10.52 -16.14
C GLN A 99 -37.80 -9.86 -16.27
N GLU A 100 -36.92 -10.51 -17.02
CA GLU A 100 -35.69 -9.93 -17.54
C GLU A 100 -36.02 -8.66 -18.34
N PRO A 101 -35.32 -7.55 -18.15
CA PRO A 101 -34.90 -6.75 -19.27
C PRO A 101 -33.59 -7.35 -19.79
N GLU A 102 -33.68 -7.96 -20.98
CA GLU A 102 -32.53 -8.32 -21.79
C GLU A 102 -31.64 -7.09 -22.01
N PHE A 103 -30.55 -7.00 -21.24
CA PHE A 103 -29.38 -6.24 -21.63
C PHE A 103 -28.17 -7.16 -21.48
N THR A 104 -27.75 -7.74 -22.59
CA THR A 104 -26.51 -8.52 -22.72
C THR A 104 -25.31 -7.56 -22.67
N GLY A 105 -25.04 -7.03 -21.48
CA GLY A 105 -23.75 -6.50 -21.11
C GLY A 105 -22.72 -7.63 -20.96
N VAL A 106 -21.46 -7.35 -21.25
CA VAL A 106 -20.32 -8.29 -21.34
C VAL A 106 -19.93 -8.94 -19.98
N LEU A 107 -20.76 -8.85 -18.95
CA LEU A 107 -20.49 -9.41 -17.62
C LEU A 107 -21.76 -10.08 -17.08
N GLY A 108 -21.74 -11.41 -16.96
CA GLY A 108 -22.87 -12.24 -16.53
C GLY A 108 -23.24 -12.11 -15.04
N PRO A 109 -24.36 -12.72 -14.61
CA PRO A 109 -24.98 -12.46 -13.32
C PRO A 109 -24.41 -13.37 -12.24
N HIS A 110 -23.16 -13.13 -11.83
CA HIS A 110 -22.62 -13.51 -10.53
C HIS A 110 -21.39 -12.64 -10.28
N THR A 111 -21.61 -11.38 -9.89
CA THR A 111 -20.52 -10.54 -9.40
C THR A 111 -20.84 -10.19 -7.96
N ASN A 112 -20.28 -10.95 -7.01
CA ASN A 112 -19.74 -10.26 -5.86
C ASN A 112 -18.82 -9.17 -6.43
N GLU A 113 -18.89 -7.97 -5.87
CA GLU A 113 -18.22 -6.73 -6.28
C GLU A 113 -16.70 -6.89 -6.50
N ASP A 114 -16.28 -7.61 -7.53
CA ASP A 114 -14.90 -8.02 -7.80
C ASP A 114 -14.51 -7.50 -9.19
N PHE A 115 -14.34 -6.18 -9.28
CA PHE A 115 -13.65 -5.61 -10.44
C PHE A 115 -12.22 -6.17 -10.44
N PRO A 116 -11.73 -6.77 -11.55
CA PRO A 116 -10.43 -7.40 -11.54
C PRO A 116 -9.37 -6.36 -11.17
N THR A 117 -8.53 -6.68 -10.18
CA THR A 117 -7.48 -5.79 -9.64
C THR A 117 -6.65 -5.13 -10.73
N CYS A 118 -6.41 -5.82 -11.86
CA CYS A 118 -5.66 -5.30 -12.99
C CYS A 118 -6.38 -4.24 -13.85
N LEU A 119 -7.62 -3.87 -13.51
CA LEU A 119 -8.29 -2.69 -14.07
C LEU A 119 -8.12 -1.45 -13.18
N LEU A 120 -7.92 -1.63 -11.87
CA LEU A 120 -7.58 -0.54 -10.95
C LEU A 120 -6.07 -0.35 -10.86
N CYS A 121 -5.31 -1.41 -11.06
CA CYS A 121 -3.86 -1.45 -10.91
C CYS A 121 -3.19 -1.88 -12.22
N THR A 122 -1.88 -1.69 -12.31
CA THR A 122 -1.09 -2.17 -13.44
C THR A 122 -0.51 -3.55 -13.14
N CYS A 123 -0.94 -4.57 -13.88
CA CYS A 123 -0.40 -5.93 -13.77
C CYS A 123 0.56 -6.22 -14.93
N ILE A 124 1.82 -6.54 -14.62
CA ILE A 124 2.83 -6.92 -15.61
C ILE A 124 3.42 -8.26 -15.20
N SER A 125 3.20 -9.29 -16.02
CA SER A 125 3.61 -10.66 -15.74
C SER A 125 3.07 -11.16 -14.39
N THR A 126 3.92 -11.27 -13.36
CA THR A 126 3.56 -11.67 -12.00
C THR A 126 3.63 -10.53 -10.99
N THR A 127 3.81 -9.29 -11.46
CA THR A 127 3.90 -8.10 -10.63
C THR A 127 2.62 -7.28 -10.71
N VAL A 128 2.12 -6.84 -9.57
CA VAL A 128 0.95 -5.96 -9.45
C VAL A 128 1.39 -4.63 -8.83
N TYR A 129 1.19 -3.54 -9.57
CA TYR A 129 1.47 -2.17 -9.16
C TYR A 129 0.17 -1.40 -8.92
N CYS A 130 -0.10 -1.06 -7.67
CA CYS A 130 -1.29 -0.37 -7.19
C CYS A 130 -0.94 0.95 -6.48
N ASP A 131 0.21 1.56 -6.80
CA ASP A 131 0.70 2.75 -6.08
C ASP A 131 -0.19 3.97 -6.31
N ASP A 132 -0.49 4.75 -5.27
CA ASP A 132 -1.22 6.03 -5.36
C ASP A 132 -2.63 5.92 -5.99
N HIS A 133 -3.35 4.83 -5.73
CA HIS A 133 -4.73 4.62 -6.17
C HIS A 133 -5.75 4.88 -5.05
N GLU A 134 -5.32 5.58 -4.00
CA GLU A 134 -6.18 5.96 -2.87
C GLU A 134 -6.84 4.77 -2.14
N LEU A 135 -6.26 3.57 -2.26
CA LEU A 135 -6.84 2.32 -1.79
C LEU A 135 -6.97 2.30 -0.26
N ASP A 136 -8.16 1.97 0.24
CA ASP A 136 -8.42 1.80 1.68
C ASP A 136 -8.14 0.38 2.20
N ALA A 137 -8.04 -0.60 1.29
CA ALA A 137 -7.80 -2.01 1.58
C ALA A 137 -6.96 -2.67 0.48
N ILE A 138 -6.39 -3.84 0.77
CA ILE A 138 -5.68 -4.66 -0.22
C ILE A 138 -6.72 -5.27 -1.18
N PRO A 139 -6.62 -5.05 -2.50
CA PRO A 139 -7.56 -5.59 -3.47
C PRO A 139 -7.35 -7.10 -3.68
N PRO A 140 -8.33 -7.84 -4.24
CA PRO A 140 -8.20 -9.27 -4.49
C PRO A 140 -7.10 -9.56 -5.54
N LEU A 141 -5.92 -9.98 -5.09
CA LEU A 141 -4.76 -10.17 -5.96
C LEU A 141 -4.86 -11.44 -6.83
N PRO A 142 -4.35 -11.42 -8.08
CA PRO A 142 -4.20 -12.61 -8.90
C PRO A 142 -3.36 -13.68 -8.20
N LYS A 143 -3.74 -14.96 -8.32
CA LYS A 143 -3.08 -16.08 -7.61
C LYS A 143 -1.60 -16.26 -7.94
N ASN A 144 -1.19 -15.87 -9.15
CA ASN A 144 0.19 -15.95 -9.65
C ASN A 144 1.03 -14.70 -9.31
N THR A 145 0.55 -13.83 -8.43
CA THR A 145 1.28 -12.62 -8.02
C THR A 145 2.52 -13.01 -7.23
N ALA A 146 3.69 -12.61 -7.72
CA ALA A 146 4.99 -12.79 -7.07
C ALA A 146 5.48 -11.50 -6.39
N TYR A 147 5.11 -10.33 -6.93
CA TYR A 147 5.52 -9.03 -6.40
C TYR A 147 4.29 -8.12 -6.31
N PHE A 148 4.08 -7.54 -5.14
CA PHE A 148 2.97 -6.63 -4.91
C PHE A 148 3.48 -5.29 -4.38
N TYR A 149 3.17 -4.22 -5.11
CA TYR A 149 3.49 -2.83 -4.74
C TYR A 149 2.19 -2.06 -4.59
N SER A 150 1.94 -1.49 -3.42
CA SER A 150 0.77 -0.66 -3.15
C SER A 150 1.16 0.48 -2.20
N ARG A 151 2.12 1.28 -2.66
CA ARG A 151 2.69 2.40 -1.91
C ARG A 151 1.79 3.62 -1.99
N PHE A 152 1.92 4.52 -1.02
CA PHE A 152 1.21 5.81 -1.01
C PHE A 152 -0.32 5.66 -1.10
N ASN A 153 -0.86 4.64 -0.45
CA ASN A 153 -2.30 4.40 -0.35
C ASN A 153 -2.82 4.72 1.06
N ARG A 154 -4.08 4.41 1.33
CA ARG A 154 -4.77 4.67 2.60
C ARG A 154 -5.10 3.37 3.36
N ILE A 155 -4.38 2.29 3.07
CA ILE A 155 -4.63 0.97 3.66
C ILE A 155 -4.42 1.03 5.18
N LYS A 156 -5.41 0.59 5.96
CA LYS A 156 -5.40 0.69 7.44
C LYS A 156 -5.10 -0.63 8.15
N LYS A 157 -5.39 -1.74 7.48
CA LYS A 157 -5.34 -3.08 8.06
C LYS A 157 -4.89 -4.11 7.03
N ILE A 158 -4.14 -5.10 7.50
CA ILE A 158 -3.86 -6.32 6.75
C ILE A 158 -4.62 -7.47 7.45
N ASN A 159 -5.55 -8.08 6.74
CA ASN A 159 -6.34 -9.20 7.23
C ASN A 159 -5.66 -10.54 6.92
N LYS A 160 -6.08 -11.57 7.66
CA LYS A 160 -5.62 -12.96 7.48
C LYS A 160 -5.71 -13.47 6.03
N ASN A 161 -6.72 -13.03 5.29
CA ASN A 161 -7.05 -13.57 3.98
C ASN A 161 -6.47 -12.77 2.81
N ASP A 162 -5.92 -11.57 3.05
CA ASP A 162 -5.46 -10.66 1.97
C ASP A 162 -4.37 -11.31 1.12
N PHE A 163 -3.56 -12.21 1.71
CA PHE A 163 -2.47 -12.91 1.03
C PHE A 163 -2.57 -14.45 1.11
N ALA A 164 -3.64 -14.99 1.70
CA ALA A 164 -3.69 -16.41 2.10
C ALA A 164 -3.56 -17.42 0.94
N SER A 165 -3.83 -17.01 -0.29
CA SER A 165 -3.80 -17.87 -1.50
C SER A 165 -2.67 -17.53 -2.48
N LEU A 166 -1.67 -16.73 -2.07
CA LEU A 166 -0.60 -16.26 -2.94
C LEU A 166 0.71 -17.01 -2.66
N SER A 167 0.78 -18.28 -3.07
CA SER A 167 1.93 -19.16 -2.78
C SER A 167 3.25 -18.71 -3.40
N ASP A 168 3.17 -17.95 -4.50
CA ASP A 168 4.33 -17.49 -5.27
C ASP A 168 4.81 -16.10 -4.83
N LEU A 169 4.16 -15.49 -3.84
CA LEU A 169 4.46 -14.14 -3.37
C LEU A 169 5.82 -14.08 -2.69
N LYS A 170 6.71 -13.25 -3.23
CA LYS A 170 8.11 -13.08 -2.81
C LYS A 170 8.35 -11.74 -2.14
N ARG A 171 7.64 -10.70 -2.58
CA ARG A 171 7.78 -9.34 -2.07
C ARG A 171 6.43 -8.65 -1.90
N ILE A 172 6.29 -7.99 -0.75
CA ILE A 172 5.20 -7.06 -0.46
C ILE A 172 5.81 -5.70 -0.12
N ASP A 173 5.38 -4.65 -0.80
CA ASP A 173 5.72 -3.26 -0.48
C ASP A 173 4.45 -2.42 -0.27
N LEU A 174 4.24 -2.02 0.98
CA LEU A 174 3.12 -1.21 1.45
C LEU A 174 3.63 0.09 2.09
N THR A 175 4.75 0.62 1.62
CA THR A 175 5.35 1.85 2.12
C THR A 175 4.36 3.02 2.08
N SER A 176 4.40 3.88 3.10
CA SER A 176 3.58 5.09 3.17
C SER A 176 2.08 4.80 3.07
N ASN A 177 1.59 3.92 3.95
CA ASN A 177 0.18 3.65 4.14
C ASN A 177 -0.27 4.07 5.57
N LEU A 178 -1.48 3.69 5.97
CA LEU A 178 -2.05 3.99 7.28
C LEU A 178 -2.16 2.74 8.16
N ILE A 179 -1.35 1.71 7.89
CA ILE A 179 -1.50 0.38 8.50
C ILE A 179 -1.21 0.48 9.99
N SER A 180 -2.20 0.12 10.80
CA SER A 180 -2.09 0.12 12.26
C SER A 180 -2.38 -1.24 12.89
N GLU A 181 -3.06 -2.11 12.15
CA GLU A 181 -3.44 -3.46 12.55
C GLU A 181 -2.99 -4.46 11.49
N ILE A 182 -2.35 -5.54 11.94
CA ILE A 182 -1.98 -6.68 11.11
C ILE A 182 -2.45 -7.93 11.84
N ASP A 183 -3.21 -8.79 11.15
CA ASP A 183 -3.62 -10.07 11.68
C ASP A 183 -2.39 -10.97 11.97
N GLU A 184 -2.41 -11.71 13.09
CA GLU A 184 -1.29 -12.53 13.53
C GLU A 184 -0.90 -13.59 12.48
N ASP A 185 -1.88 -14.12 11.73
CA ASP A 185 -1.68 -15.16 10.72
C ASP A 185 -1.53 -14.60 9.28
N ALA A 186 -1.51 -13.27 9.09
CA ALA A 186 -1.57 -12.63 7.76
C ALA A 186 -0.52 -13.14 6.77
N PHE A 187 0.69 -13.45 7.25
CA PHE A 187 1.82 -13.87 6.42
C PHE A 187 2.16 -15.37 6.56
N ARG A 188 1.40 -16.12 7.36
CA ARG A 188 1.73 -17.51 7.72
C ARG A 188 1.69 -18.48 6.54
N LYS A 189 0.86 -18.20 5.53
CA LYS A 189 0.65 -19.06 4.35
C LYS A 189 1.46 -18.62 3.12
N LEU A 190 2.57 -17.92 3.34
CA LEU A 190 3.42 -17.39 2.27
C LEU A 190 4.79 -18.08 2.25
N PRO A 191 4.90 -19.29 1.64
CA PRO A 191 6.11 -20.12 1.73
C PRO A 191 7.30 -19.56 0.94
N GLN A 192 7.09 -18.55 0.10
CA GLN A 192 8.14 -17.93 -0.72
C GLN A 192 8.44 -16.48 -0.34
N LEU A 193 7.78 -15.92 0.69
CA LEU A 193 7.97 -14.51 1.04
C LEU A 193 9.38 -14.28 1.55
N ARG A 194 10.11 -13.36 0.90
CA ARG A 194 11.48 -12.97 1.23
C ARG A 194 11.58 -11.54 1.73
N GLU A 195 10.76 -10.64 1.20
CA GLU A 195 10.88 -9.20 1.44
C GLU A 195 9.53 -8.61 1.86
N LEU A 196 9.51 -7.93 3.01
CA LEU A 196 8.34 -7.24 3.54
C LEU A 196 8.70 -5.80 3.88
N VAL A 197 8.15 -4.85 3.12
CA VAL A 197 8.36 -3.41 3.31
C VAL A 197 7.09 -2.77 3.82
N LEU A 198 7.13 -2.31 5.07
CA LEU A 198 6.05 -1.69 5.82
C LEU A 198 6.47 -0.32 6.38
N ARG A 199 7.49 0.29 5.79
CA ARG A 199 8.02 1.60 6.17
C ARG A 199 6.94 2.69 6.13
N ASP A 200 7.06 3.68 7.00
CA ASP A 200 6.18 4.86 7.04
C ASP A 200 4.69 4.47 7.24
N ASN A 201 4.42 3.65 8.26
CA ASN A 201 3.07 3.21 8.64
C ASN A 201 2.78 3.53 10.13
N LYS A 202 1.71 2.98 10.69
CA LYS A 202 1.26 3.22 12.08
C LYS A 202 1.30 1.95 12.94
N ILE A 203 2.11 0.96 12.56
CA ILE A 203 2.15 -0.37 13.18
C ILE A 203 2.67 -0.26 14.61
N ARG A 204 1.95 -0.89 15.54
CA ARG A 204 2.32 -0.94 16.96
C ARG A 204 2.89 -2.28 17.39
N GLN A 205 2.58 -3.34 16.65
CA GLN A 205 2.96 -4.71 16.96
C GLN A 205 3.16 -5.50 15.66
N LEU A 206 4.20 -6.34 15.62
CA LEU A 206 4.46 -7.27 14.53
C LEU A 206 3.64 -8.56 14.69
N PRO A 207 3.15 -9.13 13.58
CA PRO A 207 2.55 -10.47 13.57
C PRO A 207 3.63 -11.57 13.61
N GLU A 208 3.22 -12.82 13.49
CA GLU A 208 4.14 -13.92 13.20
C GLU A 208 4.68 -13.76 11.78
N LEU A 209 6.02 -13.72 11.64
CA LEU A 209 6.68 -13.60 10.34
C LEU A 209 7.06 -14.99 9.82
N PRO A 210 7.00 -15.23 8.50
CA PRO A 210 7.41 -16.49 7.93
C PRO A 210 8.93 -16.66 8.04
N THR A 211 9.38 -17.89 8.31
CA THR A 211 10.81 -18.24 8.43
C THR A 211 11.60 -18.04 7.13
N THR A 212 10.90 -17.84 6.01
CA THR A 212 11.48 -17.57 4.71
C THR A 212 11.93 -16.11 4.54
N LEU A 213 11.48 -15.20 5.42
CA LEU A 213 11.70 -13.78 5.32
C LEU A 213 13.18 -13.44 5.56
N THR A 214 13.80 -12.77 4.59
CA THR A 214 15.23 -12.38 4.65
C THR A 214 15.39 -10.87 4.86
N PHE A 215 14.38 -10.08 4.51
CA PHE A 215 14.39 -8.63 4.64
C PHE A 215 13.05 -8.12 5.15
N ILE A 216 13.12 -7.29 6.19
CA ILE A 216 11.97 -6.57 6.71
C ILE A 216 12.37 -5.12 6.98
N ASP A 217 11.62 -4.19 6.39
CA ASP A 217 11.72 -2.77 6.72
C ASP A 217 10.41 -2.31 7.36
N ILE A 218 10.51 -1.96 8.64
CA ILE A 218 9.42 -1.47 9.49
C ILE A 218 9.77 -0.10 10.07
N SER A 219 10.73 0.59 9.46
CA SER A 219 11.15 1.93 9.89
C SER A 219 9.97 2.91 9.87
N ASN A 220 10.07 3.96 10.69
CA ASN A 220 9.04 5.00 10.80
C ASN A 220 7.62 4.46 11.14
N ASN A 221 7.56 3.43 12.00
CA ASN A 221 6.34 2.94 12.61
C ASN A 221 6.25 3.36 14.09
N ARG A 222 5.24 2.85 14.80
CA ARG A 222 4.96 3.15 16.21
C ARG A 222 5.25 1.95 17.12
N LEU A 223 6.29 1.19 16.80
CA LEU A 223 6.68 -0.01 17.55
C LEU A 223 7.18 0.39 18.95
N GLY A 224 6.46 -0.09 19.96
CA GLY A 224 6.91 0.01 21.36
C GLY A 224 7.73 -1.20 21.78
N ARG A 225 8.26 -1.20 23.02
CA ARG A 225 9.01 -2.34 23.59
C ARG A 225 8.24 -3.67 23.58
N LYS A 226 6.90 -3.63 23.59
CA LYS A 226 6.01 -4.80 23.53
C LYS A 226 5.57 -5.16 22.10
N GLY A 227 5.90 -4.33 21.12
CA GLY A 227 5.48 -4.51 19.73
C GLY A 227 6.28 -5.56 18.98
N ILE A 228 7.44 -5.94 19.51
CA ILE A 228 8.29 -6.99 18.93
C ILE A 228 8.21 -8.20 19.86
N LYS A 229 7.52 -9.24 19.41
CA LYS A 229 7.49 -10.54 20.09
C LYS A 229 8.77 -11.32 19.78
N GLN A 230 9.28 -12.10 20.74
CA GLN A 230 10.47 -12.95 20.48
C GLN A 230 10.19 -14.00 19.40
N GLU A 231 8.93 -14.43 19.28
CA GLU A 231 8.48 -15.41 18.30
C GLU A 231 8.42 -14.86 16.87
N ALA A 232 8.52 -13.54 16.69
CA ALA A 232 8.41 -12.92 15.37
C ALA A 232 9.63 -13.19 14.46
N PHE A 233 10.77 -13.68 14.99
CA PHE A 233 12.02 -13.85 14.21
C PHE A 233 12.58 -15.28 14.28
N LYS A 234 11.73 -16.30 14.19
CA LYS A 234 12.16 -17.71 14.24
C LYS A 234 12.78 -18.21 12.94
#